data_AF-A0A2I0VKZ9-F1
#
_entry.id   AF-A0A2I0VKZ9-F1
#
_cell.length_a   1.000
_cell.length_b   1.000
_cell.length_c   1.000
_cell.angle_alpha   90.00
_cell.angle_beta   90.00
_cell.angle_gamma   90.00
#
_symmetry.space_group_name_H-M   'P 1'
#
loop_
_entity.id
_entity.type
_entity.pdbx_description
1 polymer ?
#
loop_
_entity_poly.entity_id
_entity_poly.type
_entity_poly.pdbx_seq_one_letter_code
_entity_poly.pdbx_strand_id
1 'polypeptide(L)'
;MEQGEILDFSSRFIDYFTWTIQYINFKKSLILFCKVVSKRRRRRVNKELVLCNVDEITYLGVNMALRRLKASNFLFVLDKAM
;
A
#
# COMPACT_ATOMS: atom_id res chain seq x y z
N MET A 1 15.82 8.77 -4.42
CA MET A 1 14.68 9.72 -4.47
C MET A 1 15.13 11.07 -4.01
N GLU A 2 15.84 11.72 -4.92
CA GLU A 2 15.75 13.17 -5.09
C GLU A 2 14.27 13.56 -5.33
N GLN A 3 13.92 14.82 -5.10
CA GLN A 3 12.53 15.29 -5.16
C GLN A 3 11.83 14.94 -6.50
N GLY A 4 12.58 14.81 -7.59
CA GLY A 4 12.07 14.43 -8.91
C GLY A 4 11.41 13.05 -8.99
N GLU A 5 11.92 12.03 -8.29
CA GLU A 5 11.35 10.67 -8.38
C GLU A 5 10.00 10.54 -7.66
N ILE A 6 9.69 11.45 -6.73
CA ILE A 6 8.41 11.46 -6.01
C ILE A 6 7.34 12.20 -6.82
N LEU A 7 7.72 13.30 -7.49
CA LEU A 7 6.87 14.00 -8.46
C LEU A 7 6.47 13.06 -9.62
N ASP A 8 7.42 12.26 -10.12
CA ASP A 8 7.17 11.22 -11.14
C ASP A 8 6.20 10.13 -10.67
N PHE A 9 6.15 9.84 -9.37
CA PHE A 9 5.20 8.85 -8.87
C PHE A 9 3.77 9.41 -8.82
N SER A 10 3.62 10.70 -8.49
CA SER A 10 2.31 11.35 -8.48
C SER A 10 1.74 11.54 -9.88
N SER A 11 2.58 11.86 -10.87
CA SER A 11 2.15 11.99 -12.27
C SER A 11 1.57 10.68 -12.81
N ARG A 12 2.15 9.52 -12.44
CA ARG A 12 1.63 8.21 -12.85
C ARG A 12 0.19 7.95 -12.39
N PHE A 13 -0.24 8.49 -11.25
CA PHE A 13 -1.63 8.39 -10.82
C PHE A 13 -2.58 9.25 -11.66
N ILE A 14 -2.11 10.41 -12.11
CA ILE A 14 -2.86 11.28 -13.04
C ILE A 14 -2.99 10.58 -14.39
N ASP A 15 -1.92 9.95 -14.88
CA ASP A 15 -1.95 9.18 -16.13
C ASP A 15 -2.90 7.99 -16.02
N TYR A 16 -2.86 7.26 -14.89
CA TYR A 16 -3.80 6.17 -14.61
C TYR A 16 -5.26 6.66 -14.63
N PHE A 17 -5.56 7.78 -13.95
CA PHE A 17 -6.89 8.38 -13.98
C PHE A 17 -7.31 8.75 -15.40
N THR A 18 -6.42 9.38 -16.17
CA THR A 18 -6.69 9.81 -17.54
C THR A 18 -6.98 8.63 -18.46
N TRP A 19 -6.26 7.51 -18.27
CA TRP A 19 -6.43 6.30 -19.07
C TRP A 19 -7.68 5.50 -18.71
N THR A 20 -8.00 5.39 -17.42
CA THR A 20 -9.10 4.52 -16.95
C THR A 20 -10.41 5.27 -16.68
N ILE A 21 -10.35 6.59 -16.55
CA ILE A 21 -11.43 7.47 -16.07
C ILE A 21 -11.94 7.00 -14.69
N GLN A 22 -11.03 6.50 -13.84
CA GLN A 22 -11.36 6.02 -12.49
C GLN A 22 -10.58 6.78 -11.43
N TYR A 23 -11.32 7.43 -10.52
CA TYR A 23 -10.74 8.13 -9.39
C TYR A 23 -10.28 7.16 -8.30
N ILE A 24 -9.09 7.39 -7.77
CA ILE A 24 -8.58 6.66 -6.62
C ILE A 24 -9.22 7.20 -5.36
N ASN A 25 -9.80 6.31 -4.55
CA ASN A 25 -10.35 6.69 -3.26
C ASN A 25 -9.26 6.72 -2.19
N PHE A 26 -8.56 7.84 -2.08
CA PHE A 26 -7.48 8.04 -1.11
C PHE A 26 -7.91 7.79 0.35
N LYS A 27 -9.19 7.94 0.70
CA LYS A 27 -9.69 7.64 2.07
C LYS A 27 -9.72 6.15 2.37
N LYS A 28 -9.88 5.29 1.36
CA LYS A 28 -9.90 3.82 1.49
C LYS A 28 -8.58 3.18 1.08
N SER A 29 -7.74 3.90 0.36
CA SER A 29 -6.43 3.43 -0.05
C SER A 29 -5.43 3.46 1.11
N LEU A 30 -4.58 2.43 1.16
CA LEU A 30 -3.55 2.24 2.17
C LEU A 30 -2.20 2.02 1.50
N ILE A 31 -1.10 2.38 2.17
CA ILE A 31 0.27 2.06 1.73
C ILE A 31 0.93 1.13 2.73
N LEU A 32 1.48 0.02 2.20
CA LEU A 32 2.35 -0.90 2.91
C LEU A 32 3.80 -0.72 2.43
N PHE A 33 4.71 -0.30 3.30
CA PHE A 33 6.12 -0.11 2.92
C PHE A 33 6.99 -1.31 3.30
N CYS A 34 7.66 -1.91 2.31
CA CYS A 34 8.69 -2.93 2.56
C CYS A 34 9.77 -2.44 3.54
N LYS A 35 10.33 -3.36 4.35
CA LYS A 35 11.35 -3.05 5.37
C LYS A 35 12.60 -2.37 4.82
N VAL A 36 12.93 -2.63 3.54
CA VAL A 36 14.05 -1.98 2.83
C VAL A 36 13.86 -0.47 2.69
N VAL A 37 12.62 0.04 2.72
CA VAL A 37 12.34 1.46 2.57
C VAL A 37 12.62 2.18 3.89
N SER A 38 13.62 3.06 3.88
CA SER A 38 14.01 3.85 5.07
C SER A 38 12.87 4.72 5.59
N LYS A 39 12.83 4.94 6.92
CA LYS A 39 11.80 5.76 7.58
C LYS A 39 11.69 7.17 6.97
N ARG A 40 12.83 7.77 6.60
CA ARG A 40 12.88 9.10 5.96
C ARG A 40 12.16 9.09 4.61
N ARG A 41 12.36 8.04 3.80
CA ARG A 41 11.70 7.88 2.50
C ARG A 41 10.20 7.66 2.65
N ARG A 42 9.79 6.81 3.60
CA ARG A 42 8.36 6.59 3.93
C ARG A 42 7.65 7.89 4.28
N ARG A 43 8.24 8.71 5.14
CA ARG A 43 7.66 10.01 5.55
C ARG A 43 7.49 10.98 4.37
N ARG A 44 8.45 11.04 3.45
CA ARG A 44 8.35 11.89 2.25
C ARG A 44 7.19 11.45 1.36
N VAL A 45 7.11 10.16 1.04
CA VAL A 45 6.01 9.62 0.22
C VAL A 45 4.65 9.84 0.89
N ASN A 46 4.55 9.64 2.21
CA ASN A 46 3.30 9.84 2.93
C ASN A 46 2.84 11.31 2.95
N LYS A 47 3.79 12.26 2.91
CA LYS A 47 3.47 13.69 2.87
C LYS A 47 2.83 14.07 1.53
N GLU A 48 3.31 13.51 0.43
CA GLU A 48 2.81 13.82 -0.91
C GLU A 48 1.49 13.11 -1.23
N LEU A 49 1.36 11.82 -0.86
CA LEU A 49 0.18 11.02 -1.21
C LEU A 49 -0.95 11.10 -0.19
N VAL A 50 -0.66 11.54 1.05
CA VAL A 50 -1.63 11.64 2.15
C VAL A 50 -2.41 10.32 2.37
N LEU A 51 -1.73 9.18 2.14
CA LEU A 51 -2.29 7.85 2.35
C LEU A 51 -2.00 7.34 3.76
N CYS A 52 -2.87 6.45 4.25
CA CYS A 52 -2.68 5.84 5.56
C CYS A 52 -1.56 4.79 5.48
N ASN A 53 -0.56 4.96 6.35
CA ASN A 53 0.58 4.06 6.45
C ASN A 53 0.25 2.92 7.40
N VAL A 54 0.39 1.68 6.91
CA VAL A 54 0.04 0.48 7.66
C VAL A 54 1.16 -0.54 7.60
N ASP A 55 1.23 -1.39 8.63
CA ASP A 55 2.19 -2.51 8.70
C ASP A 55 1.57 -3.84 8.25
N GLU A 56 0.24 -3.91 8.17
CA GLU A 56 -0.54 -5.06 7.70
C GLU A 56 -1.74 -4.58 6.86
N ILE A 57 -2.08 -5.31 5.79
CA ILE A 57 -3.29 -5.12 4.98
C ILE A 57 -3.97 -6.45 4.73
N THR A 58 -5.30 -6.46 4.71
CA THR A 58 -6.07 -7.59 4.22
C THR A 58 -6.45 -7.34 2.77
N TYR A 59 -6.03 -8.22 1.88
CA TYR A 59 -6.32 -8.13 0.46
C TYR A 59 -6.95 -9.43 -0.02
N LEU A 60 -8.17 -9.35 -0.55
CA LEU A 60 -8.93 -10.51 -1.03
C LEU A 60 -9.02 -11.65 0.01
N GLY A 61 -9.12 -11.30 1.30
CA GLY A 61 -9.18 -12.29 2.37
C GLY A 61 -7.82 -12.91 2.73
N VAL A 62 -6.71 -12.35 2.27
CA VAL A 62 -5.36 -12.78 2.71
C VAL A 62 -4.69 -11.63 3.44
N ASN A 63 -4.17 -11.91 4.64
CA ASN A 63 -3.41 -10.93 5.41
C ASN A 63 -1.98 -10.84 4.86
N MET A 64 -1.64 -9.68 4.33
CA MET A 64 -0.28 -9.30 3.95
C MET A 64 0.33 -8.44 5.05
N ALA A 65 1.48 -8.84 5.56
CA ALA A 65 2.14 -8.16 6.67
C ALA A 65 3.65 -8.03 6.43
N LEU A 66 4.27 -7.01 7.02
CA LEU A 66 5.74 -6.83 6.97
C LEU A 66 6.51 -7.81 7.87
N ARG A 67 5.81 -8.50 8.77
CA ARG A 67 6.35 -9.58 9.59
C ARG A 67 6.22 -10.93 8.87
N ARG A 68 6.95 -11.94 9.36
CA ARG A 68 6.78 -13.32 8.89
C ARG A 68 5.36 -13.79 9.27
N LEU A 69 4.59 -14.19 8.27
CA LEU A 69 3.26 -14.77 8.46
C LEU A 69 3.40 -16.17 9.07
N LYS A 70 2.50 -16.51 10.00
CA LYS A 70 2.43 -17.84 10.63
C LYS A 70 1.16 -18.56 10.15
N ALA A 71 1.11 -19.88 10.33
CA ALA A 71 -0.08 -20.68 9.99
C ALA A 71 -1.38 -20.12 10.62
N SER A 72 -1.30 -19.61 11.86
CA SER A 72 -2.42 -18.98 12.56
C SER A 72 -3.03 -17.78 11.84
N ASN A 73 -2.25 -17.05 11.03
CA ASN A 73 -2.75 -15.93 10.23
C ASN A 73 -3.69 -16.37 9.10
N PHE A 74 -3.60 -17.65 8.68
CA PHE A 74 -4.39 -18.23 7.60
C PHE A 74 -5.51 -19.15 8.11
N LEU A 75 -5.61 -19.34 9.43
CA LEU A 75 -6.62 -20.22 10.04
C LEU A 75 -8.03 -19.84 9.58
N PHE A 76 -8.35 -18.54 9.55
CA PHE A 76 -9.66 -18.06 9.09
C PHE A 76 -9.96 -18.41 7.62
N VAL A 77 -8.94 -18.51 6.77
CA VAL A 77 -9.11 -18.89 5.35
C VAL A 77 -9.40 -20.38 5.26
N LEU A 78 -8.68 -21.18 6.04
CA LEU A 78 -8.88 -22.63 6.14
C LEU A 78 -10.25 -22.97 6.72
N ASP A 79 -10.68 -22.27 7.77
CA ASP A 79 -12.00 -22.44 8.40
C ASP A 79 -13.17 -22.13 7.46
N LYS A 80 -12.95 -21.30 6.44
CA LYS A 80 -13.97 -20.99 5.42
C LYS A 80 -13.98 -21.95 4.24
N ALA A 81 -12.90 -22.71 4.05
CA ALA A 81 -12.75 -23.66 2.95
C ALA A 81 -13.17 -25.07 3.33
N MET A 82 -13.17 -25.40 4.63
CA MET A 82 -13.83 -26.57 5.21
C MET A 82 -15.32 -26.32 5.39
#